data_AF-A0A965X6I6-F1
#
_entry.id   AF-A0A965X6I6-F1
#
_cell.length_a   1.000
_cell.length_b   1.000
_cell.length_c   1.000
_cell.angle_alpha   90.00
_cell.angle_beta   90.00
_cell.angle_gamma   90.00
#
_symmetry.space_group_name_H-M   'P 1'
#
loop_
_entity.id
_entity.type
_entity.pdbx_description
1 polymer ?
#
loop_
_entity_poly.entity_id
_entity_poly.type
_entity_poly.pdbx_seq_one_letter_code
_entity_poly.pdbx_strand_id
1 'polypeptide(L)'
;MRKKWCIATLCLALLLVCVAVPAQAAVFCSEVRVLLSLGAQQTLAFTPVGEYTLKEAPELAIGNGELQVSVLGGRISLQVGEKTVTAASLTLLSKNYGKTTDYIRLQNSNYGTCTYLGNMAFDVSEGAVRAINTLPIEQYLYGVVPHEMSNLFPIDALKAQAVCARTYAASRCSQYGSRAYDLLDTSKDQVYRGYASKNARAIAAVDATRGQVLTYADDIIAAYYSASNGGQTEKTGNVWKDDLPYYTQADDPFDLANASSIEEKAFIPEAFTEATMRIMDASVLLALERGAFEAAGREVTLLATVGVTPKDPEYEAPSRAYTKADVTLVVGYEEEGQAKTGQLTVPLTLEELTFGSFQNTLGRIGASKTRLRMRGAERGVYNDGNEKYPGWYLTERRYGHGVGLSQRGAQERARSGEAYTEILSFYYMDTMLRTAGTYDGAPKLKSDSHKVRQWGISQIAVGTSVEELLDKLTSEGKLSMVNAKGAPASGTVCTGYFVRTAYDGGATFFDLPAVIFGDLDGDGAIGDDDITALQSHLLHATLLTGPRLSAADVDHNGNVQIEDLILLIRSVNGDAKISQEG
;
A
#
# COMPACT_ATOMS: atom_id res chain seq x y z
N MET A 1 22.37 -64.35 -9.84
CA MET A 1 21.19 -63.93 -10.61
C MET A 1 20.04 -63.60 -9.66
N ARG A 2 19.61 -62.33 -9.68
CA ARG A 2 18.34 -61.75 -9.18
C ARG A 2 17.80 -62.25 -7.84
N LYS A 3 18.09 -61.52 -6.74
CA LYS A 3 17.29 -61.55 -5.51
C LYS A 3 16.64 -60.20 -5.28
N LYS A 4 15.30 -60.23 -5.28
CA LYS A 4 14.36 -59.16 -4.92
C LYS A 4 14.67 -58.69 -3.49
N TRP A 5 14.77 -57.39 -3.29
CA TRP A 5 14.65 -56.77 -1.97
C TRP A 5 13.34 -55.98 -1.94
N CYS A 6 12.43 -56.43 -1.08
CA CYS A 6 11.30 -55.64 -0.61
C CYS A 6 11.88 -54.55 0.30
N ILE A 7 11.61 -53.29 -0.01
CA ILE A 7 11.72 -52.20 0.95
C ILE A 7 10.29 -51.72 1.19
N ALA A 8 9.78 -52.05 2.36
CA ALA A 8 8.61 -51.43 2.94
C ALA A 8 9.03 -50.01 3.36
N THR A 9 8.47 -48.99 2.71
CA THR A 9 8.62 -47.61 3.15
C THR A 9 7.35 -47.18 3.87
N LEU A 10 7.54 -46.99 5.17
CA LEU A 10 6.61 -46.44 6.15
C LEU A 10 6.14 -45.04 5.69
N CYS A 11 4.88 -44.88 5.27
CA CYS A 11 4.28 -43.56 5.06
C CYS A 11 3.96 -42.95 6.43
N LEU A 12 4.92 -42.22 6.98
CA LEU A 12 4.72 -41.33 8.12
C LEU A 12 3.85 -40.16 7.65
N ALA A 13 2.60 -40.12 8.11
CA ALA A 13 1.74 -38.95 7.93
C ALA A 13 2.35 -37.77 8.68
N LEU A 14 3.05 -36.88 7.96
CA LEU A 14 3.38 -35.56 8.45
C LEU A 14 2.09 -34.75 8.50
N LEU A 15 1.51 -34.63 9.69
CA LEU A 15 0.63 -33.52 10.03
C LEU A 15 1.45 -32.23 9.84
N LEU A 16 1.30 -31.59 8.69
CA LEU A 16 1.66 -30.20 8.50
C LEU A 16 0.72 -29.39 9.38
N VAL A 17 1.13 -29.17 10.63
CA VAL A 17 0.67 -28.00 11.37
C VAL A 17 1.18 -26.81 10.56
N CYS A 18 0.30 -26.19 9.77
CA CYS A 18 0.52 -24.85 9.27
C CYS A 18 0.66 -23.96 10.50
N VAL A 19 1.89 -23.79 10.97
CA VAL A 19 2.22 -22.68 11.85
C VAL A 19 2.04 -21.45 10.97
N ALA A 20 0.86 -20.84 11.04
CA ALA A 20 0.66 -19.49 10.54
C ALA A 20 1.79 -18.66 11.17
N VAL A 21 2.72 -18.20 10.35
CA VAL A 21 3.68 -17.19 10.79
C VAL A 21 2.80 -16.03 11.26
N PRO A 22 2.85 -15.64 12.54
CA PRO A 22 1.99 -14.57 13.02
C PRO A 22 2.25 -13.36 12.15
N ALA A 23 1.17 -12.85 11.55
CA ALA A 23 1.21 -11.57 10.88
C ALA A 23 1.80 -10.55 11.86
N GLN A 24 2.68 -9.70 11.34
CA GLN A 24 3.43 -8.78 12.18
C GLN A 24 2.67 -7.44 12.22
N ALA A 25 1.66 -7.35 13.06
CA ALA A 25 1.29 -6.25 13.95
C ALA A 25 1.75 -4.80 13.81
N ALA A 26 1.84 -4.14 12.65
CA ALA A 26 2.39 -2.77 12.57
C ALA A 26 1.89 -1.74 13.63
N VAL A 27 2.83 -0.96 14.21
CA VAL A 27 2.54 0.21 15.07
C VAL A 27 2.05 1.38 14.22
N PHE A 28 1.13 2.20 14.76
CA PHE A 28 0.71 3.41 14.07
C PHE A 28 1.84 4.44 14.02
N CYS A 29 2.28 4.78 12.81
CA CYS A 29 3.26 5.83 12.59
C CYS A 29 2.58 7.16 12.28
N SER A 30 2.80 8.18 13.12
CA SER A 30 2.20 9.51 12.95
C SER A 30 2.87 10.36 11.87
N GLU A 31 4.09 9.99 11.47
CA GLU A 31 4.90 10.67 10.45
C GLU A 31 5.29 9.68 9.36
N VAL A 32 5.52 10.17 8.14
CA VAL A 32 5.98 9.35 7.03
C VAL A 32 7.17 10.01 6.34
N ARG A 33 8.10 9.19 5.86
CA ARG A 33 9.25 9.61 5.04
C ARG A 33 9.05 9.09 3.63
N VAL A 34 8.87 10.01 2.68
CA VAL A 34 8.58 9.67 1.28
C VAL A 34 9.76 9.98 0.39
N LEU A 35 10.27 8.98 -0.32
CA LEU A 35 11.24 9.19 -1.39
C LEU A 35 10.54 9.77 -2.62
N LEU A 36 11.01 10.93 -3.08
CA LEU A 36 10.48 11.58 -4.27
C LEU A 36 11.17 11.08 -5.55
N SER A 37 10.38 10.65 -6.53
CA SER A 37 10.88 10.16 -7.81
C SER A 37 11.21 11.31 -8.77
N LEU A 38 12.38 11.93 -8.57
CA LEU A 38 12.82 13.11 -9.34
C LEU A 38 13.68 12.77 -10.57
N GLY A 39 14.09 11.51 -10.71
CA GLY A 39 15.08 11.07 -11.70
C GLY A 39 16.52 11.32 -11.24
N ALA A 40 17.49 10.68 -11.89
CA ALA A 40 18.90 10.82 -11.54
C ALA A 40 19.45 12.18 -12.01
N GLN A 41 19.69 13.09 -11.06
CA GLN A 41 20.19 14.44 -11.33
C GLN A 41 21.30 14.80 -10.33
N GLN A 42 22.38 15.42 -10.81
CA GLN A 42 23.48 15.93 -9.96
C GLN A 42 23.11 17.23 -9.24
N THR A 43 22.07 17.92 -9.73
CA THR A 43 21.66 19.24 -9.28
C THR A 43 20.13 19.31 -9.30
N LEU A 44 19.54 19.89 -8.25
CA LEU A 44 18.09 20.02 -8.10
C LEU A 44 17.74 21.41 -7.58
N ALA A 45 16.86 22.11 -8.31
CA ALA A 45 16.29 23.39 -7.88
C ALA A 45 15.01 23.17 -7.06
N PHE A 46 14.80 23.99 -6.04
CA PHE A 46 13.61 23.98 -5.20
C PHE A 46 13.35 25.39 -4.66
N THR A 47 12.11 25.66 -4.25
CA THR A 47 11.71 26.94 -3.67
C THR A 47 11.01 26.68 -2.33
N PRO A 48 11.68 26.90 -1.19
CA PRO A 48 11.00 26.94 0.10
C PRO A 48 10.07 28.17 0.15
N VAL A 49 8.92 28.00 0.79
CA VAL A 49 7.99 29.08 1.10
C VAL A 49 7.55 28.89 2.55
N GLY A 50 7.71 29.93 3.36
CA GLY A 50 7.42 29.91 4.79
C GLY A 50 8.70 30.05 5.62
N GLU A 51 8.71 29.49 6.81
CA GLU A 51 9.85 29.60 7.73
C GLU A 51 10.61 28.28 7.84
N TYR A 52 11.77 28.21 7.19
CA TYR A 52 12.65 27.04 7.24
C TYR A 52 13.98 27.36 7.94
N THR A 53 14.51 26.37 8.65
CA THR A 53 15.88 26.35 9.18
C THR A 53 16.62 25.16 8.59
N LEU A 54 17.92 25.30 8.36
CA LEU A 54 18.78 24.19 7.96
C LEU A 54 19.32 23.50 9.21
N LYS A 55 19.04 22.21 9.38
CA LYS A 55 19.50 21.45 10.57
C LYS A 55 21.02 21.55 10.76
N GLU A 56 21.77 21.50 9.66
CA GLU A 56 23.23 21.48 9.66
C GLU A 56 23.86 22.88 9.78
N ALA A 57 23.08 23.94 9.68
CA ALA A 57 23.49 25.31 9.97
C ALA A 57 22.28 26.12 10.51
N PRO A 58 21.86 25.88 11.77
CA PRO A 58 20.62 26.45 12.31
C PRO A 58 20.56 27.98 12.33
N GLU A 59 21.73 28.63 12.36
CA GLU A 59 21.88 30.08 12.29
C GLU A 59 21.69 30.65 10.89
N LEU A 60 21.66 29.81 9.86
CA LEU A 60 21.42 30.22 8.48
C LEU A 60 19.93 30.40 8.23
N ALA A 61 19.52 31.64 7.97
CA ALA A 61 18.16 31.94 7.55
C ALA A 61 17.91 31.43 6.12
N ILE A 62 16.96 30.51 5.96
CA ILE A 62 16.50 30.07 4.65
C ILE A 62 15.45 31.06 4.14
N GLY A 63 15.77 31.77 3.06
CA GLY A 63 14.83 32.69 2.40
C GLY A 63 13.84 31.97 1.49
N ASN A 64 12.83 32.69 0.98
CA ASN A 64 11.77 32.16 0.12
C ASN A 64 12.11 32.16 -1.40
N GLY A 65 13.38 32.33 -1.75
CA GLY A 65 13.85 32.36 -3.14
C GLY A 65 14.09 30.95 -3.69
N GLU A 66 14.26 30.84 -5.00
CA GLU A 66 14.73 29.58 -5.59
C GLU A 66 16.16 29.29 -5.10
N LEU A 67 16.34 28.08 -4.60
CA LEU A 67 17.61 27.54 -4.12
C LEU A 67 17.96 26.30 -4.93
N GLN A 68 19.23 25.92 -4.87
CA GLN A 68 19.74 24.77 -5.60
C GLN A 68 20.63 23.94 -4.69
N VAL A 69 20.34 22.64 -4.62
CA VAL A 69 21.27 21.64 -4.09
C VAL A 69 22.04 20.99 -5.23
N SER A 70 23.29 20.66 -4.98
CA SER A 70 24.16 19.96 -5.94
C SER A 70 25.05 18.94 -5.24
N VAL A 71 25.38 17.87 -5.95
CA VAL A 71 26.35 16.88 -5.50
C VAL A 71 27.77 17.44 -5.70
N LEU A 72 28.55 17.49 -4.62
CA LEU A 72 29.94 17.93 -4.62
C LEU A 72 30.79 16.93 -3.84
N GLY A 73 31.68 16.21 -4.54
CA GLY A 73 32.58 15.25 -3.89
C GLY A 73 31.87 14.13 -3.14
N GLY A 74 30.72 13.66 -3.65
CA GLY A 74 29.89 12.63 -2.99
C GLY A 74 29.05 13.13 -1.81
N ARG A 75 29.04 14.45 -1.57
CA ARG A 75 28.25 15.13 -0.53
C ARG A 75 27.23 16.07 -1.17
N ILE A 76 26.24 16.48 -0.40
CA ILE A 76 25.24 17.45 -0.89
C ILE A 76 25.67 18.86 -0.47
N SER A 77 25.56 19.81 -1.39
CA SER A 77 25.94 21.20 -1.20
C SER A 77 24.77 22.13 -1.51
N LEU A 78 24.52 23.08 -0.62
CA LEU A 78 23.50 24.13 -0.77
C LEU A 78 24.17 25.49 -0.61
N GLN A 79 23.88 26.38 -1.55
CA GLN A 79 24.26 27.79 -1.43
C GLN A 79 23.05 28.62 -0.99
N VAL A 80 23.22 29.41 0.08
CA VAL A 80 22.22 30.37 0.57
C VAL A 80 22.90 31.72 0.71
N GLY A 81 22.61 32.63 -0.22
CA GLY A 81 23.34 33.89 -0.35
C GLY A 81 24.82 33.65 -0.64
N GLU A 82 25.70 34.20 0.19
CA GLU A 82 27.16 34.03 0.08
C GLU A 82 27.69 32.79 0.82
N LYS A 83 26.85 32.12 1.61
CA LYS A 83 27.25 30.95 2.40
C LYS A 83 26.97 29.67 1.62
N THR A 84 27.96 28.77 1.62
CA THR A 84 27.82 27.42 1.09
C THR A 84 27.94 26.43 2.24
N VAL A 85 26.95 25.55 2.35
CA VAL A 85 26.95 24.45 3.33
C VAL A 85 27.06 23.15 2.57
N THR A 86 28.07 22.35 2.88
CA THR A 86 28.28 21.02 2.28
C THR A 86 28.32 19.97 3.37
N ALA A 87 27.41 19.00 3.29
CA ALA A 87 27.22 17.97 4.32
C ALA A 87 26.87 16.62 3.67
N ALA A 88 26.86 15.55 4.48
CA ALA A 88 26.43 14.23 3.97
C ALA A 88 24.93 14.24 3.62
N SER A 89 24.14 14.94 4.43
CA SER A 89 22.75 15.28 4.17
C SER A 89 22.50 16.74 4.57
N LEU A 90 21.53 17.38 3.94
CA LEU A 90 21.04 18.71 4.28
C LEU A 90 19.53 18.66 4.50
N THR A 91 19.08 19.06 5.70
CA THR A 91 17.69 18.93 6.11
C THR A 91 17.06 20.28 6.37
N LEU A 92 16.08 20.64 5.55
CA LEU A 92 15.19 21.78 5.79
C LEU A 92 14.10 21.38 6.80
N LEU A 93 14.09 22.05 7.94
CA LEU A 93 13.10 21.91 8.99
C LEU A 93 12.12 23.08 8.94
N SER A 94 10.82 22.78 8.80
CA SER A 94 9.76 23.78 8.89
C SER A 94 9.55 24.20 10.34
N LYS A 95 9.51 25.51 10.62
CA LYS A 95 9.14 26.02 11.94
C LYS A 95 7.66 25.84 12.25
N ASN A 96 6.82 25.76 11.21
CA ASN A 96 5.39 25.49 11.31
C ASN A 96 5.05 24.04 10.94
N TYR A 97 5.88 23.07 11.36
CA TYR A 97 5.68 21.66 11.06
C TYR A 97 4.26 21.18 11.45
N GLY A 98 3.61 20.43 10.55
CA GLY A 98 2.22 20.01 10.71
C GLY A 98 1.16 21.09 10.44
N LYS A 99 1.58 22.30 10.05
CA LYS A 99 0.70 23.31 9.43
C LYS A 99 0.86 23.28 7.90
N THR A 100 -0.01 23.99 7.19
CA THR A 100 -0.01 24.06 5.72
C THR A 100 0.58 25.36 5.17
N THR A 101 1.24 26.15 6.01
CA THR A 101 1.80 27.47 5.66
C THR A 101 3.21 27.38 5.11
N ASP A 102 3.98 26.39 5.59
CA ASP A 102 5.34 26.13 5.12
C ASP A 102 5.32 24.99 4.11
N TYR A 103 5.94 25.18 2.95
CA TYR A 103 6.09 24.15 1.93
C TYR A 103 7.31 24.37 1.04
N ILE A 104 7.76 23.31 0.39
CA ILE A 104 8.79 23.35 -0.64
C ILE A 104 8.16 23.04 -2.00
N ARG A 105 8.37 23.93 -2.97
CA ARG A 105 8.04 23.66 -4.38
C ARG A 105 9.26 23.08 -5.08
N LEU A 106 9.04 22.03 -5.85
CA LEU A 106 10.08 21.43 -6.70
C LEU A 106 9.45 20.81 -7.94
N GLN A 107 10.25 20.70 -8.99
CA GLN A 107 9.85 20.05 -10.23
C GLN A 107 10.01 18.53 -10.07
N ASN A 108 8.89 17.81 -10.11
CA ASN A 108 8.88 16.35 -10.18
C ASN A 108 8.76 15.93 -11.66
N SER A 109 9.60 15.00 -12.09
CA SER A 109 9.67 14.55 -13.48
C SER A 109 8.38 13.87 -13.96
N ASN A 110 7.64 13.22 -13.06
CA ASN A 110 6.39 12.54 -13.36
C ASN A 110 5.15 13.43 -13.23
N TYR A 111 5.21 14.44 -12.35
CA TYR A 111 4.02 15.17 -11.89
C TYR A 111 4.06 16.68 -12.16
N GLY A 112 5.16 17.20 -12.70
CA GLY A 112 5.38 18.64 -12.85
C GLY A 112 5.71 19.30 -11.51
N THR A 113 5.42 20.59 -11.39
CA THR A 113 5.69 21.35 -10.16
C THR A 113 4.75 20.91 -9.05
N CYS A 114 5.30 20.34 -7.98
CA CYS A 114 4.57 19.87 -6.82
C CYS A 114 4.91 20.71 -5.58
N THR A 115 4.00 20.74 -4.60
CA THR A 115 4.15 21.47 -3.34
C THR A 115 4.21 20.47 -2.19
N TYR A 116 5.34 20.36 -1.52
CA TYR A 116 5.58 19.38 -0.46
C TYR A 116 5.55 20.06 0.91
N LEU A 117 4.67 19.60 1.80
CA LEU A 117 4.57 20.08 3.17
C LEU A 117 5.65 19.44 4.06
N GLY A 118 5.87 20.03 5.24
CA GLY A 118 6.77 19.48 6.24
C GLY A 118 8.25 19.70 5.90
N ASN A 119 9.07 18.72 6.27
CA ASN A 119 10.52 18.78 6.18
C ASN A 119 11.01 18.13 4.87
N MET A 120 12.18 18.55 4.41
CA MET A 120 12.83 17.98 3.23
C MET A 120 14.30 17.71 3.53
N ALA A 121 14.73 16.48 3.37
CA ALA A 121 16.13 16.09 3.40
C ALA A 121 16.64 15.85 1.99
N PHE A 122 17.84 16.35 1.71
CA PHE A 122 18.59 16.04 0.51
C PHE A 122 19.87 15.30 0.90
N ASP A 123 20.21 14.25 0.17
CA ASP A 123 21.48 13.54 0.29
C ASP A 123 21.95 13.02 -1.08
N VAL A 124 23.06 12.29 -1.10
CA VAL A 124 23.62 11.69 -2.32
C VAL A 124 23.36 10.19 -2.31
N SER A 125 22.70 9.69 -3.35
CA SER A 125 22.47 8.26 -3.57
C SER A 125 22.81 7.92 -5.02
N GLU A 126 23.66 6.91 -5.22
CA GLU A 126 24.12 6.48 -6.55
C GLU A 126 24.69 7.64 -7.40
N GLY A 127 25.34 8.60 -6.74
CA GLY A 127 25.92 9.78 -7.39
C GLY A 127 24.89 10.83 -7.84
N ALA A 128 23.62 10.72 -7.47
CA ALA A 128 22.58 11.71 -7.75
C ALA A 128 21.99 12.28 -6.44
N VAL A 129 21.33 13.44 -6.55
CA VAL A 129 20.54 14.01 -5.45
C VAL A 129 19.35 13.11 -5.18
N ARG A 130 19.21 12.66 -3.94
CA ARG A 130 18.01 12.01 -3.43
C ARG A 130 17.28 12.97 -2.48
N ALA A 131 15.97 13.09 -2.66
CA ALA A 131 15.10 13.96 -1.87
C ALA A 131 14.09 13.14 -1.09
N ILE A 132 14.04 13.33 0.23
CA ILE A 132 13.14 12.62 1.15
C ILE A 132 12.25 13.65 1.85
N ASN A 133 10.94 13.56 1.63
CA ASN A 133 9.95 14.43 2.26
C ASN A 133 9.42 13.78 3.54
N THR A 134 9.61 14.44 4.69
CA THR A 134 9.12 13.97 5.99
C THR A 134 7.99 14.86 6.49
N LEU A 135 6.82 14.28 6.75
CA LEU A 135 5.60 15.02 7.12
C LEU A 135 4.63 14.15 7.94
N PRO A 136 3.68 14.76 8.68
CA PRO A 136 2.63 14.01 9.35
C PRO A 136 1.80 13.20 8.35
N ILE A 137 1.41 11.97 8.72
CA ILE A 137 0.69 11.05 7.84
C ILE A 137 -0.59 11.67 7.25
N GLU A 138 -1.29 12.50 8.02
CA GLU A 138 -2.49 13.20 7.53
C GLU A 138 -2.18 14.17 6.37
N GLN A 139 -1.05 14.89 6.46
CA GLN A 139 -0.64 15.82 5.39
C GLN A 139 -0.14 15.07 4.15
N TYR A 140 0.49 13.91 4.33
CA TYR A 140 0.81 13.01 3.22
C TYR A 140 -0.46 12.59 2.47
N LEU A 141 -1.52 12.23 3.20
CA LEU A 141 -2.78 11.80 2.60
C LEU A 141 -3.50 12.90 1.82
N TYR A 142 -3.27 14.19 2.15
CA TYR A 142 -3.75 15.30 1.31
C TYR A 142 -3.18 15.26 -0.12
N GLY A 143 -2.00 14.64 -0.30
CA GLY A 143 -1.35 14.44 -1.60
C GLY A 143 -1.53 13.05 -2.20
N VAL A 144 -2.15 12.10 -1.48
CA VAL A 144 -2.44 10.73 -1.98
C VAL A 144 -3.89 10.59 -2.40
N VAL A 145 -4.82 10.84 -1.48
CA VAL A 145 -6.27 10.61 -1.69
C VAL A 145 -6.81 11.25 -2.98
N PRO A 146 -6.52 12.53 -3.32
CA PRO A 146 -7.06 13.14 -4.55
C PRO A 146 -6.42 12.62 -5.85
N HIS A 147 -5.35 11.82 -5.75
CA HIS A 147 -4.66 11.21 -6.89
C HIS A 147 -4.93 9.71 -7.03
N GLU A 148 -5.47 9.08 -5.98
CA GLU A 148 -6.05 7.74 -6.02
C GLU A 148 -7.54 7.79 -6.39
N MET A 149 -8.29 8.73 -5.81
CA MET A 149 -9.68 9.00 -6.16
C MET A 149 -9.88 10.46 -6.55
N SER A 150 -10.71 10.71 -7.56
CA SER A 150 -11.05 12.09 -7.94
C SER A 150 -11.68 12.83 -6.77
N ASN A 151 -11.25 14.08 -6.54
CA ASN A 151 -11.81 14.98 -5.52
C ASN A 151 -13.33 15.22 -5.68
N LEU A 152 -13.92 14.86 -6.83
CA LEU A 152 -15.36 14.95 -7.10
C LEU A 152 -16.15 13.70 -6.67
N PHE A 153 -15.49 12.65 -6.19
CA PHE A 153 -16.18 11.45 -5.71
C PHE A 153 -17.04 11.77 -4.45
N PRO A 154 -18.06 10.93 -4.16
CA PRO A 154 -18.82 11.03 -2.91
C PRO A 154 -17.89 11.04 -1.69
N ILE A 155 -18.29 11.76 -0.64
CA ILE A 155 -17.42 11.99 0.52
C ILE A 155 -17.10 10.68 1.25
N ASP A 156 -18.04 9.74 1.35
CA ASP A 156 -17.81 8.45 2.00
C ASP A 156 -16.88 7.54 1.21
N ALA A 157 -16.86 7.62 -0.12
CA ALA A 157 -15.83 6.96 -0.93
C ALA A 157 -14.43 7.55 -0.64
N LEU A 158 -14.33 8.88 -0.54
CA LEU A 158 -13.07 9.55 -0.20
C LEU A 158 -12.61 9.23 1.24
N LYS A 159 -13.55 9.10 2.20
CA LYS A 159 -13.24 8.68 3.57
C LYS A 159 -12.74 7.24 3.63
N ALA A 160 -13.41 6.32 2.91
CA ALA A 160 -12.96 4.94 2.80
C ALA A 160 -11.52 4.89 2.23
N GLN A 161 -11.26 5.61 1.13
CA GLN A 161 -9.92 5.72 0.55
C GLN A 161 -8.90 6.34 1.50
N ALA A 162 -9.29 7.35 2.29
CA ALA A 162 -8.40 7.96 3.29
C ALA A 162 -7.99 6.97 4.37
N VAL A 163 -8.94 6.20 4.91
CA VAL A 163 -8.66 5.13 5.89
C VAL A 163 -7.78 4.04 5.28
N CYS A 164 -8.10 3.55 4.08
CA CYS A 164 -7.27 2.55 3.39
C CYS A 164 -5.85 3.05 3.19
N ALA A 165 -5.70 4.27 2.65
CA ALA A 165 -4.40 4.84 2.36
C ALA A 165 -3.58 5.09 3.64
N ARG A 166 -4.22 5.55 4.72
CA ARG A 166 -3.57 5.71 6.04
C ARG A 166 -3.09 4.38 6.59
N THR A 167 -3.95 3.37 6.53
CA THR A 167 -3.65 2.03 7.04
C THR A 167 -2.47 1.42 6.28
N TYR A 168 -2.47 1.53 4.95
CA TYR A 168 -1.35 1.11 4.11
C TYR A 168 -0.04 1.83 4.50
N ALA A 169 -0.05 3.17 4.53
CA ALA A 169 1.11 3.97 4.87
C ALA A 169 1.68 3.62 6.26
N ALA A 170 0.81 3.54 7.28
CA ALA A 170 1.21 3.16 8.64
C ALA A 170 1.84 1.76 8.68
N SER A 171 1.27 0.79 7.95
CA SER A 171 1.85 -0.57 7.87
C SER A 171 3.25 -0.58 7.26
N ARG A 172 3.51 0.24 6.24
CA ARG A 172 4.82 0.34 5.58
C ARG A 172 5.85 1.08 6.42
N CYS A 173 5.47 2.14 7.13
CA CYS A 173 6.37 2.83 8.06
C CYS A 173 6.89 1.90 9.14
N SER A 174 6.03 1.06 9.73
CA SER A 174 6.46 0.07 10.72
C SER A 174 7.37 -1.00 10.09
N GLN A 175 7.07 -1.45 8.86
CA GLN A 175 7.88 -2.46 8.17
C GLN A 175 9.26 -1.96 7.73
N TYR A 176 9.36 -0.67 7.38
CA TYR A 176 10.54 -0.09 6.73
C TYR A 176 11.29 0.93 7.58
N GLY A 177 11.03 0.98 8.90
CA GLY A 177 11.62 1.96 9.81
C GLY A 177 13.16 2.04 9.78
N SER A 178 13.85 0.94 9.45
CA SER A 178 15.32 0.90 9.31
C SER A 178 15.87 1.51 8.02
N ARG A 179 15.02 1.82 7.04
CA ARG A 179 15.43 2.44 5.78
C ARG A 179 15.52 3.97 5.94
N ALA A 180 16.12 4.63 4.95
CA ALA A 180 16.15 6.09 4.88
C ALA A 180 14.76 6.71 4.65
N TYR A 181 13.84 5.95 4.04
CA TYR A 181 12.47 6.36 3.73
C TYR A 181 11.51 5.17 3.87
N ASP A 182 10.24 5.47 4.08
CA ASP A 182 9.19 4.49 4.31
C ASP A 182 8.40 4.19 3.03
N LEU A 183 8.15 5.20 2.21
CA LEU A 183 7.24 5.10 1.06
C LEU A 183 7.87 5.68 -0.20
N LEU A 184 7.52 5.11 -1.35
CA LEU A 184 7.73 5.72 -2.66
C LEU A 184 6.52 6.60 -3.04
N ASP A 185 6.76 7.67 -3.80
CA ASP A 185 5.71 8.58 -4.31
C ASP A 185 4.94 8.06 -5.55
N THR A 186 5.19 6.81 -5.95
CA THR A 186 4.63 6.19 -7.16
C THR A 186 3.69 5.04 -6.82
N SER A 187 3.03 4.47 -7.84
CA SER A 187 2.15 3.30 -7.70
C SER A 187 2.86 2.00 -7.23
N LYS A 188 4.16 2.04 -6.95
CA LYS A 188 4.84 0.97 -6.20
C LYS A 188 4.39 0.94 -4.72
N ASP A 189 4.05 2.11 -4.18
CA ASP A 189 3.37 2.26 -2.89
C ASP A 189 2.05 3.01 -3.07
N GLN A 190 2.08 4.34 -3.11
CA GLN A 190 0.89 5.17 -3.32
C GLN A 190 1.27 6.42 -4.11
N VAL A 191 0.38 6.87 -5.02
CA VAL A 191 0.67 8.04 -5.85
C VAL A 191 0.59 9.31 -4.99
N TYR A 192 1.74 9.87 -4.65
CA TYR A 192 1.87 11.08 -3.83
C TYR A 192 2.35 12.27 -4.68
N ARG A 193 1.51 13.31 -4.81
CA ARG A 193 1.85 14.51 -5.62
C ARG A 193 1.92 15.81 -4.81
N GLY A 194 2.13 15.68 -3.51
CA GLY A 194 2.15 16.81 -2.59
C GLY A 194 0.80 17.47 -2.39
N TYR A 195 0.80 18.55 -1.62
CA TYR A 195 -0.37 19.29 -1.18
C TYR A 195 -0.89 20.24 -2.27
N ALA A 196 -2.21 20.30 -2.42
CA ALA A 196 -2.89 21.33 -3.18
C ALA A 196 -4.21 21.70 -2.53
N SER A 197 -4.37 22.97 -2.14
CA SER A 197 -5.55 23.48 -1.43
C SER A 197 -6.87 23.30 -2.20
N LYS A 198 -6.82 23.18 -3.54
CA LYS A 198 -7.99 22.89 -4.39
C LYS A 198 -8.62 21.52 -4.11
N ASN A 199 -7.90 20.60 -3.48
CA ASN A 199 -8.36 19.24 -3.15
C ASN A 199 -9.17 19.22 -1.83
N ALA A 200 -10.00 20.24 -1.61
CA ALA A 200 -10.67 20.50 -0.33
C ALA A 200 -11.56 19.35 0.16
N ARG A 201 -12.18 18.58 -0.75
CA ARG A 201 -13.05 17.44 -0.38
C ARG A 201 -12.24 16.25 0.08
N ALA A 202 -11.14 15.94 -0.60
CA ALA A 202 -10.20 14.91 -0.17
C ALA A 202 -9.56 15.28 1.17
N ILE A 203 -9.13 16.54 1.35
CA ILE A 203 -8.61 17.06 2.62
C ILE A 203 -9.64 16.88 3.73
N ALA A 204 -10.90 17.30 3.51
CA ALA A 204 -11.97 17.13 4.49
C ALA A 204 -12.25 15.65 4.83
N ALA A 205 -12.14 14.73 3.86
CA ALA A 205 -12.29 13.30 4.10
C ALA A 205 -11.14 12.72 4.95
N VAL A 206 -9.91 13.15 4.67
CA VAL A 206 -8.73 12.80 5.48
C VAL A 206 -8.91 13.30 6.90
N ASP A 207 -9.25 14.58 7.09
CA ASP A 207 -9.43 15.16 8.42
C ASP A 207 -10.59 14.53 9.20
N ALA A 208 -11.71 14.23 8.54
CA ALA A 208 -12.86 13.57 9.17
C ALA A 208 -12.58 12.12 9.59
N THR A 209 -11.51 11.52 9.07
CA THR A 209 -11.07 10.14 9.38
C THR A 209 -9.69 10.13 10.05
N ARG A 210 -9.26 11.25 10.63
CA ARG A 210 -7.93 11.40 11.24
C ARG A 210 -7.64 10.27 12.22
N GLY A 211 -6.47 9.65 12.07
CA GLY A 211 -6.03 8.53 12.91
C GLY A 211 -6.79 7.21 12.69
N GLN A 212 -7.85 7.18 11.87
CA GLN A 212 -8.60 5.94 11.65
C GLN A 212 -7.83 4.98 10.73
N VAL A 213 -7.66 3.76 11.20
CA VAL A 213 -6.96 2.66 10.54
C VAL A 213 -7.74 1.35 10.67
N LEU A 214 -7.55 0.44 9.73
CA LEU A 214 -8.11 -0.91 9.79
C LEU A 214 -7.16 -1.84 10.53
N THR A 215 -7.74 -2.65 11.42
CA THR A 215 -7.00 -3.64 12.20
C THR A 215 -7.59 -5.05 12.08
N TYR A 216 -6.75 -6.08 12.11
CA TYR A 216 -7.17 -7.49 12.17
C TYR A 216 -6.40 -8.21 13.27
N ALA A 217 -7.09 -8.71 14.29
CA ALA A 217 -6.45 -9.25 15.50
C ALA A 217 -5.45 -8.26 16.15
N ASP A 218 -5.87 -7.00 16.32
CA ASP A 218 -5.06 -5.86 16.83
C ASP A 218 -3.93 -5.36 15.88
N ASP A 219 -3.73 -6.12 14.82
CA ASP A 219 -3.06 -5.93 13.53
C ASP A 219 -3.29 -4.72 12.64
N ILE A 220 -2.48 -3.65 12.56
CA ILE A 220 -2.65 -2.71 11.43
C ILE A 220 -2.38 -3.45 10.11
N ILE A 221 -3.40 -3.58 9.27
CA ILE A 221 -3.33 -4.41 8.07
C ILE A 221 -2.60 -3.71 6.92
N ALA A 222 -2.04 -4.48 6.00
CA ALA A 222 -1.62 -3.95 4.70
C ALA A 222 -2.87 -3.70 3.81
N ALA A 223 -3.51 -2.53 3.94
CA ALA A 223 -4.78 -2.22 3.27
C ALA A 223 -4.63 -1.91 1.76
N TYR A 224 -4.53 -2.94 0.92
CA TYR A 224 -4.51 -2.84 -0.53
C TYR A 224 -5.82 -2.29 -1.11
N TYR A 225 -5.71 -1.58 -2.24
CA TYR A 225 -6.82 -1.04 -3.01
C TYR A 225 -6.44 -0.96 -4.50
N SER A 226 -7.42 -0.97 -5.40
CA SER A 226 -7.19 -0.86 -6.85
C SER A 226 -8.32 -0.08 -7.53
N ALA A 227 -8.11 0.32 -8.79
CA ALA A 227 -9.09 1.13 -9.48
C ALA A 227 -10.43 0.40 -9.67
N SER A 228 -10.39 -0.84 -10.18
CA SER A 228 -11.57 -1.68 -10.35
C SER A 228 -11.21 -3.15 -10.12
N ASN A 229 -12.08 -3.89 -9.43
CA ASN A 229 -11.92 -5.33 -9.20
C ASN A 229 -12.57 -6.18 -10.32
N GLY A 230 -13.38 -5.57 -11.19
CA GLY A 230 -14.00 -6.21 -12.35
C GLY A 230 -15.36 -6.87 -12.05
N GLY A 231 -15.92 -6.64 -10.86
CA GLY A 231 -17.18 -7.21 -10.40
C GLY A 231 -17.04 -8.34 -9.39
N GLN A 232 -15.82 -8.69 -8.96
CA GLN A 232 -15.54 -9.62 -7.87
C GLN A 232 -14.19 -9.27 -7.23
N THR A 233 -14.14 -9.19 -5.90
CA THR A 233 -12.88 -8.98 -5.14
C THR A 233 -11.96 -10.20 -5.24
N GLU A 234 -10.67 -9.98 -5.02
CA GLU A 234 -9.65 -11.03 -5.12
C GLU A 234 -9.00 -11.38 -3.78
N LYS A 235 -8.59 -12.64 -3.62
CA LYS A 235 -7.73 -13.07 -2.51
C LYS A 235 -6.28 -12.69 -2.76
N THR A 236 -5.56 -12.36 -1.70
CA THR A 236 -4.12 -12.11 -1.78
C THR A 236 -3.33 -13.31 -2.28
N GLY A 237 -3.66 -14.55 -1.88
CA GLY A 237 -2.96 -15.77 -2.29
C GLY A 237 -3.06 -16.10 -3.78
N ASN A 238 -4.04 -15.51 -4.48
CA ASN A 238 -4.18 -15.65 -5.93
C ASN A 238 -3.29 -14.66 -6.71
N VAL A 239 -2.87 -13.57 -6.07
CA VAL A 239 -2.08 -12.50 -6.70
C VAL A 239 -0.62 -12.50 -6.23
N TRP A 240 -0.40 -12.82 -4.97
CA TRP A 240 0.89 -12.82 -4.28
C TRP A 240 1.05 -14.08 -3.44
N LYS A 241 2.26 -14.29 -2.90
CA LYS A 241 2.60 -15.51 -2.16
C LYS A 241 1.85 -15.65 -0.82
N ASP A 242 1.62 -14.53 -0.13
CA ASP A 242 1.03 -14.53 1.21
C ASP A 242 -0.49 -14.40 1.09
N ASP A 243 -1.23 -15.31 1.73
CA ASP A 243 -2.70 -15.25 1.78
C ASP A 243 -3.17 -14.73 3.13
N LEU A 244 -3.77 -13.54 3.12
CA LEU A 244 -4.20 -12.79 4.29
C LEU A 244 -5.72 -12.99 4.49
N PRO A 245 -6.16 -13.36 5.70
CA PRO A 245 -7.52 -13.89 5.94
C PRO A 245 -8.64 -12.85 5.76
N TYR A 246 -8.31 -11.56 5.87
CA TYR A 246 -9.25 -10.45 5.72
C TYR A 246 -9.51 -10.04 4.26
N TYR A 247 -8.89 -10.71 3.28
CA TYR A 247 -9.21 -10.57 1.86
C TYR A 247 -9.96 -11.78 1.35
N THR A 248 -11.25 -11.60 1.07
CA THR A 248 -12.10 -12.65 0.53
C THR A 248 -12.52 -12.36 -0.90
N GLN A 249 -12.88 -13.44 -1.61
CA GLN A 249 -13.55 -13.34 -2.90
C GLN A 249 -15.05 -13.16 -2.68
N ALA A 250 -15.58 -12.01 -3.10
CA ALA A 250 -16.98 -11.65 -3.00
C ALA A 250 -17.41 -10.90 -4.26
N ASP A 251 -18.62 -11.17 -4.75
CA ASP A 251 -19.18 -10.43 -5.88
C ASP A 251 -19.38 -8.95 -5.51
N ASP A 252 -18.96 -8.07 -6.41
CA ASP A 252 -19.04 -6.62 -6.24
C ASP A 252 -19.90 -6.02 -7.37
N PRO A 253 -21.23 -6.06 -7.25
CA PRO A 253 -22.12 -5.52 -8.28
C PRO A 253 -21.97 -4.00 -8.46
N PHE A 254 -21.43 -3.29 -7.46
CA PHE A 254 -21.21 -1.85 -7.52
C PHE A 254 -20.03 -1.47 -8.40
N ASP A 255 -18.94 -2.24 -8.37
CA ASP A 255 -17.84 -2.09 -9.35
C ASP A 255 -18.34 -2.34 -10.77
N LEU A 256 -19.11 -3.42 -10.94
CA LEU A 256 -19.67 -3.82 -12.23
C LEU A 256 -20.65 -2.79 -12.81
N ALA A 257 -21.46 -2.14 -11.96
CA ALA A 257 -22.42 -1.12 -12.37
C ALA A 257 -21.77 0.23 -12.74
N ASN A 258 -20.52 0.46 -12.33
CA ASN A 258 -19.85 1.74 -12.57
C ASN A 258 -19.39 1.85 -14.03
N ALA A 259 -19.96 2.79 -14.79
CA ALA A 259 -19.63 2.99 -16.21
C ALA A 259 -18.17 3.41 -16.49
N SER A 260 -17.38 3.74 -15.46
CA SER A 260 -15.94 4.01 -15.59
C SER A 260 -15.06 2.78 -15.27
N SER A 261 -15.66 1.64 -14.93
CA SER A 261 -14.97 0.36 -14.86
C SER A 261 -14.64 -0.09 -16.28
N ILE A 262 -13.35 -0.29 -16.55
CA ILE A 262 -12.89 -0.67 -17.88
C ILE A 262 -13.28 -2.12 -18.14
N GLU A 263 -13.84 -2.35 -19.32
CA GLU A 263 -14.14 -3.68 -19.83
C GLU A 263 -13.75 -3.79 -21.31
N GLU A 264 -13.28 -4.97 -21.70
CA GLU A 264 -13.12 -5.38 -23.08
C GLU A 264 -14.15 -6.46 -23.38
N LYS A 265 -14.75 -6.41 -24.58
CA LYS A 265 -15.83 -7.30 -24.98
C LYS A 265 -15.61 -7.82 -26.39
N ALA A 266 -15.86 -9.11 -26.58
CA ALA A 266 -16.06 -9.72 -27.90
C ALA A 266 -17.49 -10.22 -28.03
N PHE A 267 -18.13 -9.90 -29.15
CA PHE A 267 -19.52 -10.29 -29.41
C PHE A 267 -19.60 -11.63 -30.16
N ILE A 268 -20.49 -12.51 -29.72
CA ILE A 268 -20.88 -13.75 -30.40
C ILE A 268 -22.39 -13.66 -30.65
N PRO A 269 -22.84 -13.63 -31.92
CA PRO A 269 -24.25 -13.43 -32.24
C PRO A 269 -25.09 -14.68 -31.96
N GLU A 270 -26.39 -14.48 -31.75
CA GLU A 270 -27.37 -15.56 -31.68
C GLU A 270 -27.62 -16.23 -33.04
N ALA A 271 -27.61 -15.46 -34.12
CA ALA A 271 -27.70 -15.98 -35.48
C ALA A 271 -26.45 -15.59 -36.28
N PHE A 272 -25.84 -16.56 -36.97
CA PHE A 272 -24.73 -16.31 -37.88
C PHE A 272 -25.27 -15.97 -39.28
N THR A 273 -25.02 -14.73 -39.70
CA THR A 273 -25.38 -14.16 -41.01
C THR A 273 -24.18 -13.39 -41.53
N GLU A 274 -24.16 -13.01 -42.80
CA GLU A 274 -23.08 -12.15 -43.30
C GLU A 274 -22.92 -10.86 -42.49
N ALA A 275 -24.01 -10.26 -42.01
CA ALA A 275 -23.97 -9.04 -41.22
C ALA A 275 -23.35 -9.30 -39.84
N THR A 276 -23.82 -10.32 -39.14
CA THR A 276 -23.35 -10.62 -37.78
C THR A 276 -21.93 -11.17 -37.75
N MET A 277 -21.48 -11.89 -38.79
CA MET A 277 -20.08 -12.32 -38.88
C MET A 277 -19.11 -11.15 -39.13
N ARG A 278 -19.54 -10.10 -39.83
CA ARG A 278 -18.70 -8.90 -40.08
C ARG A 278 -18.45 -8.05 -38.83
N ILE A 279 -19.34 -8.11 -37.84
CA ILE A 279 -19.19 -7.34 -36.58
C ILE A 279 -18.42 -8.11 -35.49
N MET A 280 -18.17 -9.41 -35.66
CA MET A 280 -17.40 -10.20 -34.71
C MET A 280 -15.90 -9.86 -34.78
N ASP A 281 -15.21 -10.00 -33.65
CA ASP A 281 -13.76 -10.02 -33.64
C ASP A 281 -13.24 -11.22 -34.44
N ALA A 282 -12.34 -10.97 -35.40
CA ALA A 282 -11.87 -11.99 -36.33
C ALA A 282 -11.19 -13.18 -35.64
N SER A 283 -10.48 -12.95 -34.52
CA SER A 283 -9.84 -14.03 -33.74
C SER A 283 -10.87 -14.96 -33.11
N VAL A 284 -12.01 -14.42 -32.67
CA VAL A 284 -13.09 -15.19 -32.03
C VAL A 284 -13.86 -15.98 -33.09
N LEU A 285 -14.18 -15.35 -34.23
CA LEU A 285 -14.81 -16.06 -35.35
C LEU A 285 -13.95 -17.22 -35.84
N LEU A 286 -12.65 -16.98 -36.08
CA LEU A 286 -11.73 -18.02 -36.54
C LEU A 286 -11.59 -19.17 -35.51
N ALA A 287 -11.55 -18.85 -34.21
CA ALA A 287 -11.49 -19.87 -33.16
C ALA A 287 -12.77 -20.73 -33.13
N LEU A 288 -13.94 -20.11 -33.35
CA LEU A 288 -15.22 -20.83 -33.44
C LEU A 288 -15.29 -21.73 -34.68
N GLU A 289 -14.91 -21.23 -35.85
CA GLU A 289 -14.90 -22.01 -37.10
C GLU A 289 -13.95 -23.20 -37.00
N ARG A 290 -12.73 -22.97 -36.51
CA ARG A 290 -11.74 -24.02 -36.30
C ARG A 290 -12.23 -25.05 -35.29
N GLY A 291 -12.74 -24.61 -34.15
CA GLY A 291 -13.22 -25.52 -33.11
C GLY A 291 -14.46 -26.31 -33.55
N ALA A 292 -15.35 -25.71 -34.35
CA ALA A 292 -16.50 -26.39 -34.91
C ALA A 292 -16.08 -27.45 -35.95
N PHE A 293 -15.10 -27.15 -36.81
CA PHE A 293 -14.51 -28.11 -37.73
C PHE A 293 -13.87 -29.30 -36.99
N GLU A 294 -13.06 -29.01 -35.98
CA GLU A 294 -12.38 -30.03 -35.16
C GLU A 294 -13.42 -30.92 -34.43
N ALA A 295 -14.46 -30.33 -33.85
CA ALA A 295 -15.52 -31.06 -33.14
C ALA A 295 -16.41 -31.89 -34.07
N ALA A 296 -16.71 -31.39 -35.27
CA ALA A 296 -17.53 -32.11 -36.25
C ALA A 296 -16.74 -33.14 -37.08
N GLY A 297 -15.41 -33.02 -37.12
CA GLY A 297 -14.52 -33.79 -38.00
C GLY A 297 -14.74 -33.53 -39.49
N ARG A 298 -15.42 -32.42 -39.83
CA ARG A 298 -15.79 -32.02 -41.20
C ARG A 298 -16.06 -30.52 -41.26
N GLU A 299 -16.12 -29.97 -42.47
CA GLU A 299 -16.55 -28.59 -42.69
C GLU A 299 -18.03 -28.43 -42.34
N VAL A 300 -18.34 -27.36 -41.61
CA VAL A 300 -19.70 -27.03 -41.15
C VAL A 300 -19.94 -25.53 -41.29
N THR A 301 -21.18 -25.15 -41.53
CA THR A 301 -21.63 -23.75 -41.51
C THR A 301 -22.17 -23.41 -40.14
N LEU A 302 -21.70 -22.32 -39.53
CA LEU A 302 -22.25 -21.82 -38.26
C LEU A 302 -23.64 -21.23 -38.53
N LEU A 303 -24.67 -21.64 -37.77
CA LEU A 303 -26.04 -21.17 -37.95
C LEU A 303 -26.52 -20.33 -36.78
N ALA A 304 -26.34 -20.82 -35.56
CA ALA A 304 -26.77 -20.12 -34.36
C ALA A 304 -25.90 -20.45 -33.14
N THR A 305 -25.82 -19.51 -32.19
CA THR A 305 -25.30 -19.78 -30.85
C THR A 305 -26.47 -20.07 -29.92
N VAL A 306 -26.40 -21.17 -29.16
CA VAL A 306 -27.45 -21.59 -28.21
C VAL A 306 -27.10 -21.17 -26.79
N GLY A 307 -25.81 -21.18 -26.45
CA GLY A 307 -25.34 -20.81 -25.13
C GLY A 307 -23.83 -20.65 -25.07
N VAL A 308 -23.39 -19.78 -24.18
CA VAL A 308 -21.98 -19.58 -23.85
C VAL A 308 -21.84 -19.78 -22.35
N THR A 309 -21.04 -20.76 -21.93
CA THR A 309 -20.83 -21.10 -20.52
C THR A 309 -19.37 -20.91 -20.14
N PRO A 310 -19.04 -19.96 -19.25
CA PRO A 310 -17.68 -19.86 -18.71
C PRO A 310 -17.28 -21.13 -17.96
N LYS A 311 -16.03 -21.56 -18.13
CA LYS A 311 -15.46 -22.81 -17.60
C LYS A 311 -14.07 -22.60 -17.04
N ASP A 312 -13.66 -23.57 -16.24
CA ASP A 312 -12.29 -23.70 -15.72
C ASP A 312 -11.81 -22.39 -15.07
N PRO A 313 -12.40 -21.96 -13.93
CA PRO A 313 -11.89 -20.80 -13.21
C PRO A 313 -10.43 -21.03 -12.81
N GLU A 314 -9.60 -20.00 -12.96
CA GLU A 314 -8.17 -20.03 -12.65
C GLU A 314 -7.91 -20.32 -11.16
N TYR A 315 -8.84 -19.91 -10.31
CA TYR A 315 -8.78 -20.10 -8.86
C TYR A 315 -10.00 -20.87 -8.36
N GLU A 316 -9.87 -21.40 -7.14
CA GLU A 316 -10.94 -22.13 -6.46
C GLU A 316 -12.25 -21.33 -6.36
N ALA A 317 -13.37 -22.05 -6.24
CA ALA A 317 -14.67 -21.43 -6.07
C ALA A 317 -14.68 -20.46 -4.85
N PRO A 318 -15.35 -19.30 -4.94
CA PRO A 318 -16.29 -18.87 -5.97
C PRO A 318 -15.69 -18.01 -7.11
N SER A 319 -14.40 -18.18 -7.42
CA SER A 319 -13.72 -17.39 -8.45
C SER A 319 -14.47 -17.37 -9.78
N ARG A 320 -14.60 -16.17 -10.34
CA ARG A 320 -15.14 -15.89 -11.69
C ARG A 320 -14.06 -15.52 -12.69
N ALA A 321 -12.79 -15.76 -12.40
CA ALA A 321 -11.70 -15.59 -13.35
C ALA A 321 -11.61 -16.82 -14.26
N TYR A 322 -12.49 -16.92 -15.26
CA TYR A 322 -12.57 -18.10 -16.12
C TYR A 322 -11.43 -18.16 -17.15
N THR A 323 -10.85 -19.34 -17.37
CA THR A 323 -9.81 -19.52 -18.40
C THR A 323 -10.40 -19.96 -19.75
N LYS A 324 -11.61 -20.52 -19.75
CA LYS A 324 -12.30 -21.00 -20.95
C LYS A 324 -13.76 -20.55 -21.01
N ALA A 325 -14.34 -20.62 -22.21
CA ALA A 325 -15.77 -20.54 -22.42
C ALA A 325 -16.23 -21.61 -23.42
N ASP A 326 -17.20 -22.43 -23.03
CA ASP A 326 -17.85 -23.40 -23.90
C ASP A 326 -18.96 -22.69 -24.70
N VAL A 327 -18.80 -22.64 -26.02
CA VAL A 327 -19.79 -22.08 -26.95
C VAL A 327 -20.56 -23.20 -27.61
N THR A 328 -21.85 -23.31 -27.32
CA THR A 328 -22.74 -24.31 -27.92
C THR A 328 -23.37 -23.73 -29.18
N LEU A 329 -23.15 -24.39 -30.31
CA LEU A 329 -23.51 -23.92 -31.65
C LEU A 329 -24.48 -24.89 -32.31
N VAL A 330 -25.45 -24.35 -33.05
CA VAL A 330 -26.14 -25.06 -34.12
C VAL A 330 -25.34 -24.88 -35.39
N VAL A 331 -25.04 -25.98 -36.08
CA VAL A 331 -24.26 -26.01 -37.30
C VAL A 331 -25.01 -26.72 -38.42
N GLY A 332 -24.82 -26.27 -39.66
CA GLY A 332 -25.31 -26.90 -40.87
C GLY A 332 -24.20 -27.69 -41.55
N TYR A 333 -24.53 -28.82 -42.16
CA TYR A 333 -23.61 -29.61 -42.97
C TYR A 333 -24.37 -30.42 -44.01
N GLU A 334 -23.66 -30.87 -45.04
CA GLU A 334 -24.22 -31.80 -46.02
C GLU A 334 -23.83 -33.24 -45.68
N GLU A 335 -24.80 -34.14 -45.79
CA GLU A 335 -24.58 -35.58 -45.67
C GLU A 335 -25.45 -36.29 -46.71
N GLU A 336 -24.83 -37.09 -47.57
CA GLU A 336 -25.50 -37.80 -48.67
C GLU A 336 -26.31 -36.87 -49.61
N GLY A 337 -25.82 -35.64 -49.81
CA GLY A 337 -26.48 -34.63 -50.67
C GLY A 337 -27.72 -33.99 -50.05
N GLN A 338 -27.98 -34.20 -48.75
CA GLN A 338 -29.04 -33.55 -48.00
C GLN A 338 -28.45 -32.59 -46.96
N ALA A 339 -29.03 -31.39 -46.87
CA ALA A 339 -28.70 -30.44 -45.82
C ALA A 339 -29.24 -30.95 -44.47
N LYS A 340 -28.34 -31.06 -43.49
CA LYS A 340 -28.66 -31.44 -42.12
C LYS A 340 -28.18 -30.35 -41.15
N THR A 341 -28.77 -30.36 -39.96
CA THR A 341 -28.35 -29.52 -38.84
C THR A 341 -27.92 -30.39 -37.67
N GLY A 342 -26.91 -29.96 -36.94
CA GLY A 342 -26.46 -30.58 -35.70
C GLY A 342 -26.19 -29.54 -34.63
N GLN A 343 -25.95 -30.01 -33.41
CA GLN A 343 -25.49 -29.17 -32.31
C GLN A 343 -24.15 -29.70 -31.82
N LEU A 344 -23.19 -28.80 -31.58
CA LEU A 344 -21.88 -29.13 -31.02
C LEU A 344 -21.45 -28.06 -30.01
N THR A 345 -20.44 -28.37 -29.20
CA THR A 345 -19.86 -27.44 -28.23
C THR A 345 -18.40 -27.22 -28.58
N VAL A 346 -18.02 -25.95 -28.71
CA VAL A 346 -16.64 -25.50 -28.97
C VAL A 346 -16.07 -24.88 -27.72
N PRO A 347 -15.03 -25.47 -27.10
CA PRO A 347 -14.30 -24.83 -26.01
C PRO A 347 -13.37 -23.75 -26.57
N LEU A 348 -13.50 -22.52 -26.08
CA LEU A 348 -12.60 -21.42 -26.39
C LEU A 348 -11.65 -21.17 -25.21
N THR A 349 -10.34 -21.18 -25.45
CA THR A 349 -9.33 -20.74 -24.48
C THR A 349 -9.23 -19.21 -24.51
N LEU A 350 -9.66 -18.53 -23.45
CA LEU A 350 -9.85 -17.08 -23.49
C LEU A 350 -8.53 -16.30 -23.61
N GLU A 351 -7.42 -16.82 -23.08
CA GLU A 351 -6.10 -16.18 -23.19
C GLU A 351 -5.52 -16.20 -24.61
N GLU A 352 -5.95 -17.15 -25.44
CA GLU A 352 -5.49 -17.27 -26.83
C GLU A 352 -6.23 -16.31 -27.77
N LEU A 353 -7.38 -15.80 -27.32
CA LEU A 353 -8.21 -14.88 -28.09
C LEU A 353 -7.61 -13.47 -28.05
N THR A 354 -7.71 -12.77 -29.18
CA THR A 354 -7.31 -11.37 -29.28
C THR A 354 -8.50 -10.53 -29.73
N PHE A 355 -9.15 -9.86 -28.79
CA PHE A 355 -10.28 -8.96 -29.02
C PHE A 355 -10.14 -7.72 -28.14
N GLY A 356 -11.02 -6.73 -28.30
CA GLY A 356 -10.95 -5.52 -27.48
C GLY A 356 -9.81 -4.58 -27.87
N SER A 357 -9.54 -4.42 -29.18
CA SER A 357 -8.62 -3.37 -29.62
C SER A 357 -9.09 -2.02 -29.05
N PHE A 358 -8.19 -1.23 -28.49
CA PHE A 358 -8.35 0.13 -27.91
C PHE A 358 -9.05 1.17 -28.82
N GLN A 359 -9.70 0.75 -29.91
CA GLN A 359 -10.50 1.56 -30.83
C GLN A 359 -12.01 1.50 -30.55
N ASN A 360 -12.55 0.54 -29.79
CA ASN A 360 -14.00 0.45 -29.58
C ASN A 360 -14.51 1.04 -28.26
N THR A 361 -13.64 1.40 -27.30
CA THR A 361 -14.02 2.29 -26.19
C THR A 361 -12.83 3.17 -25.77
N LEU A 362 -12.89 4.47 -26.08
CA LEU A 362 -11.95 5.52 -25.67
C LEU A 362 -10.47 5.28 -26.06
N GLY A 363 -10.14 5.64 -27.31
CA GLY A 363 -8.77 5.80 -27.81
C GLY A 363 -7.98 6.93 -27.13
N ARG A 364 -7.69 6.78 -25.83
CA ARG A 364 -6.62 7.48 -25.10
C ARG A 364 -6.07 6.51 -24.06
N ILE A 365 -4.77 6.23 -24.16
CA ILE A 365 -3.90 5.39 -23.32
C ILE A 365 -3.50 4.11 -24.06
N GLY A 366 -2.31 4.14 -24.67
CA GLY A 366 -1.70 2.99 -25.30
C GLY A 366 -1.29 1.93 -24.28
N ALA A 367 -2.10 0.90 -24.10
CA ALA A 367 -1.72 -0.31 -23.38
C ALA A 367 -1.73 -1.51 -24.33
N SER A 368 -0.56 -2.04 -24.65
CA SER A 368 -0.45 -3.40 -25.18
C SER A 368 -0.89 -4.40 -24.09
N LYS A 369 -1.68 -5.41 -24.47
CA LYS A 369 -1.97 -6.70 -23.80
C LYS A 369 -1.81 -6.77 -22.25
N THR A 370 -2.82 -7.30 -21.55
CA THR A 370 -2.76 -7.93 -20.19
C THR A 370 -3.00 -7.10 -18.92
N ARG A 371 -3.93 -6.13 -18.89
CA ARG A 371 -4.33 -5.48 -17.60
C ARG A 371 -5.66 -5.95 -17.03
N LEU A 372 -6.57 -6.41 -17.87
CA LEU A 372 -7.86 -6.98 -17.46
C LEU A 372 -7.66 -8.48 -17.19
N ARG A 373 -8.06 -8.95 -16.01
CA ARG A 373 -7.77 -10.31 -15.52
C ARG A 373 -9.00 -11.12 -15.12
N MET A 374 -10.16 -10.46 -15.02
CA MET A 374 -11.41 -11.15 -14.73
C MET A 374 -12.13 -11.41 -16.05
N ARG A 375 -12.29 -12.68 -16.42
CA ARG A 375 -12.89 -13.08 -17.68
C ARG A 375 -14.23 -13.74 -17.47
N GLY A 376 -15.22 -13.46 -18.33
CA GLY A 376 -16.58 -13.98 -18.18
C GLY A 376 -17.35 -14.05 -19.50
N ALA A 377 -18.59 -14.51 -19.43
CA ALA A 377 -19.52 -14.49 -20.55
C ALA A 377 -20.93 -14.13 -20.09
N GLU A 378 -21.59 -13.22 -20.82
CA GLU A 378 -22.88 -12.64 -20.45
C GLU A 378 -23.77 -12.47 -21.69
N ARG A 379 -25.09 -12.60 -21.55
CA ARG A 379 -26.01 -12.25 -22.64
C ARG A 379 -26.03 -10.74 -22.86
N GLY A 380 -26.20 -10.31 -24.10
CA GLY A 380 -26.29 -8.91 -24.45
C GLY A 380 -26.89 -8.66 -25.83
N VAL A 381 -26.89 -7.38 -26.22
CA VAL A 381 -27.36 -6.93 -27.52
C VAL A 381 -26.31 -5.99 -28.10
N TYR A 382 -25.76 -6.34 -29.25
CA TYR A 382 -24.90 -5.45 -30.03
C TYR A 382 -25.75 -4.48 -30.84
N ASN A 383 -25.40 -3.19 -30.83
CA ASN A 383 -26.08 -2.16 -31.62
C ASN A 383 -25.05 -1.52 -32.56
N ASP A 384 -25.21 -1.71 -33.87
CA ASP A 384 -24.32 -1.12 -34.88
C ASP A 384 -24.68 0.33 -35.24
N GLY A 385 -25.73 0.87 -34.61
CA GLY A 385 -26.29 2.20 -34.86
C GLY A 385 -27.60 2.17 -35.68
N ASN A 386 -27.82 1.11 -36.45
CA ASN A 386 -29.01 0.91 -37.29
C ASN A 386 -29.85 -0.27 -36.80
N GLU A 387 -29.21 -1.38 -36.45
CA GLU A 387 -29.84 -2.64 -36.08
C GLU A 387 -29.27 -3.19 -34.76
N LYS A 388 -30.09 -4.01 -34.09
CA LYS A 388 -29.76 -4.63 -32.81
C LYS A 388 -29.70 -6.13 -32.97
N TYR A 389 -28.56 -6.70 -32.61
CA TYR A 389 -28.30 -8.14 -32.71
C TYR A 389 -28.20 -8.75 -31.31
N PRO A 390 -29.10 -9.68 -30.93
CA PRO A 390 -28.97 -10.41 -29.69
C PRO A 390 -27.80 -11.40 -29.76
N GLY A 391 -27.17 -11.66 -28.63
CA GLY A 391 -26.09 -12.63 -28.53
C GLY A 391 -25.45 -12.67 -27.15
N TRP A 392 -24.16 -12.97 -27.14
CA TRP A 392 -23.33 -13.06 -25.94
C TRP A 392 -22.10 -12.17 -26.08
N TYR A 393 -21.61 -11.69 -24.95
CA TYR A 393 -20.31 -11.05 -24.83
C TYR A 393 -19.37 -11.97 -24.05
N LEU A 394 -18.22 -12.28 -24.63
CA LEU A 394 -17.04 -12.62 -23.83
C LEU A 394 -16.48 -11.32 -23.27
N THR A 395 -16.18 -11.28 -21.98
CA THR A 395 -15.78 -10.04 -21.29
C THR A 395 -14.45 -10.22 -20.59
N GLU A 396 -13.57 -9.24 -20.67
CA GLU A 396 -12.45 -9.07 -19.74
C GLU A 396 -12.64 -7.78 -18.94
N ARG A 397 -12.40 -7.82 -17.63
CA ARG A 397 -12.58 -6.70 -16.68
C ARG A 397 -11.42 -6.66 -15.67
N ARG A 398 -11.50 -5.73 -14.71
CA ARG A 398 -10.53 -5.44 -13.62
C ARG A 398 -9.39 -4.52 -14.05
N TYR A 399 -9.19 -3.41 -13.34
CA TYR A 399 -8.04 -2.53 -13.54
C TYR A 399 -7.21 -2.40 -12.25
N GLY A 400 -6.13 -3.16 -12.19
CA GLY A 400 -5.30 -3.35 -10.99
C GLY A 400 -5.35 -4.79 -10.49
N HIS A 401 -4.92 -5.04 -9.25
CA HIS A 401 -4.85 -6.40 -8.70
C HIS A 401 -6.22 -6.97 -8.29
N GLY A 402 -7.22 -6.13 -7.99
CA GLY A 402 -8.55 -6.57 -7.55
C GLY A 402 -8.65 -6.98 -6.08
N VAL A 403 -7.52 -7.10 -5.38
CA VAL A 403 -7.47 -7.29 -3.92
C VAL A 403 -7.87 -6.01 -3.18
N GLY A 404 -8.75 -6.15 -2.17
CA GLY A 404 -9.18 -5.06 -1.31
C GLY A 404 -10.13 -4.07 -1.96
N LEU A 405 -10.06 -2.81 -1.54
CA LEU A 405 -11.03 -1.78 -1.95
C LEU A 405 -10.97 -1.51 -3.47
N SER A 406 -12.09 -1.71 -4.16
CA SER A 406 -12.29 -1.15 -5.50
C SER A 406 -12.69 0.31 -5.39
N GLN A 407 -11.93 1.18 -6.06
CA GLN A 407 -12.25 2.60 -6.11
C GLN A 407 -13.57 2.88 -6.84
N ARG A 408 -13.86 2.13 -7.92
CA ARG A 408 -15.13 2.21 -8.65
C ARG A 408 -16.31 1.66 -7.86
N GLY A 409 -16.13 0.54 -7.18
CA GLY A 409 -17.16 -0.03 -6.33
C GLY A 409 -17.45 0.86 -5.12
N ALA A 410 -16.42 1.40 -4.44
CA ALA A 410 -16.59 2.36 -3.35
C ALA A 410 -17.32 3.64 -3.79
N GLN A 411 -17.03 4.14 -4.99
CA GLN A 411 -17.75 5.28 -5.57
C GLN A 411 -19.24 5.00 -5.71
N GLU A 412 -19.61 3.84 -6.25
CA GLU A 412 -21.01 3.50 -6.53
C GLU A 412 -21.78 3.11 -5.26
N ARG A 413 -21.13 2.41 -4.31
CA ARG A 413 -21.65 2.17 -2.96
C ARG A 413 -21.99 3.47 -2.25
N ALA A 414 -21.07 4.42 -2.23
CA ALA A 414 -21.31 5.73 -1.61
C ALA A 414 -22.41 6.54 -2.32
N ARG A 415 -22.59 6.39 -3.64
CA ARG A 415 -23.74 6.98 -4.37
C ARG A 415 -25.06 6.34 -4.00
N SER A 416 -25.06 5.05 -3.69
CA SER A 416 -26.24 4.33 -3.21
C SER A 416 -26.60 4.62 -1.75
N GLY A 417 -25.74 5.35 -1.04
CA GLY A 417 -25.98 5.82 0.33
C GLY A 417 -25.22 5.07 1.42
N GLU A 418 -24.35 4.11 1.07
CA GLU A 418 -23.51 3.41 2.06
C GLU A 418 -22.51 4.36 2.72
N ALA A 419 -22.40 4.29 4.04
CA ALA A 419 -21.39 5.00 4.80
C ALA A 419 -20.00 4.37 4.57
N TYR A 420 -18.93 5.15 4.75
CA TYR A 420 -17.56 4.67 4.53
C TYR A 420 -17.20 3.43 5.37
N THR A 421 -17.78 3.29 6.58
CA THR A 421 -17.58 2.12 7.44
C THR A 421 -18.17 0.85 6.84
N GLU A 422 -19.34 0.95 6.20
CA GLU A 422 -19.99 -0.17 5.50
C GLU A 422 -19.18 -0.56 4.27
N ILE A 423 -18.73 0.43 3.50
CA ILE A 423 -17.85 0.22 2.34
C ILE A 423 -16.58 -0.54 2.75
N LEU A 424 -15.90 -0.09 3.81
CA LEU A 424 -14.68 -0.75 4.29
C LEU A 424 -14.96 -2.18 4.78
N SER A 425 -16.06 -2.41 5.51
CA SER A 425 -16.40 -3.74 6.01
C SER A 425 -16.65 -4.77 4.91
N PHE A 426 -17.11 -4.33 3.73
CA PHE A 426 -17.26 -5.19 2.56
C PHE A 426 -15.90 -5.64 1.99
N TYR A 427 -14.93 -4.73 1.86
CA TYR A 427 -13.65 -5.03 1.23
C TYR A 427 -12.59 -5.63 2.15
N TYR A 428 -12.74 -5.44 3.47
CA TYR A 428 -11.79 -5.88 4.49
C TYR A 428 -12.54 -6.66 5.57
N MET A 429 -12.81 -7.92 5.28
CA MET A 429 -13.66 -8.77 6.11
C MET A 429 -13.03 -9.01 7.50
N ASP A 430 -13.86 -9.04 8.53
CA ASP A 430 -13.46 -9.27 9.94
C ASP A 430 -12.43 -8.28 10.49
N THR A 431 -12.25 -7.14 9.82
CA THR A 431 -11.41 -6.05 10.32
C THR A 431 -12.19 -5.12 11.24
N MET A 432 -11.49 -4.48 12.17
CA MET A 432 -12.00 -3.44 13.04
C MET A 432 -11.45 -2.08 12.60
N LEU A 433 -12.35 -1.11 12.43
CA LEU A 433 -11.96 0.29 12.31
C LEU A 433 -11.57 0.82 13.70
N ARG A 434 -10.31 1.22 13.86
CA ARG A 434 -9.79 1.81 15.11
C ARG A 434 -9.23 3.18 14.88
N THR A 435 -9.20 3.98 15.92
CA THR A 435 -8.61 5.33 15.89
C THR A 435 -7.31 5.34 16.68
N ALA A 436 -6.21 5.70 16.01
CA ALA A 436 -4.96 6.07 16.68
C ALA A 436 -5.12 7.46 17.28
N GLY A 437 -5.11 7.53 18.61
CA GLY A 437 -5.21 8.75 19.38
C GLY A 437 -3.91 9.57 19.37
N THR A 438 -3.95 10.70 20.06
CA THR A 438 -2.79 11.58 20.26
C THR A 438 -2.41 11.63 21.73
N TYR A 439 -1.18 12.04 22.03
CA TYR A 439 -0.74 12.23 23.41
C TYR A 439 -1.68 13.16 24.21
N ASP A 440 -2.22 14.20 23.56
CA ASP A 440 -3.11 15.16 24.20
C ASP A 440 -4.53 14.64 24.40
N GLY A 441 -5.05 13.84 23.47
CA GLY A 441 -6.41 13.31 23.51
C GLY A 441 -6.56 11.99 24.27
N ALA A 442 -5.48 11.21 24.42
CA ALA A 442 -5.53 9.92 25.08
C ALA A 442 -5.58 10.04 26.62
N PRO A 443 -6.17 9.04 27.32
CA PRO A 443 -6.06 8.92 28.76
C PRO A 443 -4.61 9.00 29.22
N LYS A 444 -4.33 9.89 30.18
CA LYS A 444 -2.96 10.18 30.60
C LYS A 444 -2.35 8.99 31.35
N LEU A 445 -1.22 8.52 30.82
CA LEU A 445 -0.31 7.61 31.52
C LEU A 445 0.37 8.34 32.67
N LYS A 446 0.32 7.74 33.87
CA LYS A 446 0.96 8.24 35.09
C LYS A 446 1.90 7.18 35.64
N SER A 447 3.01 7.63 36.23
CA SER A 447 3.97 6.79 36.92
C SER A 447 4.63 7.57 38.06
N ASP A 448 4.93 6.89 39.16
CA ASP A 448 5.72 7.42 40.26
C ASP A 448 7.21 7.06 40.14
N SER A 449 7.57 6.14 39.24
CA SER A 449 8.93 5.63 39.06
C SER A 449 9.54 5.91 37.68
N HIS A 450 8.73 6.33 36.71
CA HIS A 450 9.17 6.60 35.35
C HIS A 450 8.73 7.98 34.88
N LYS A 451 9.48 8.55 33.94
CA LYS A 451 9.15 9.86 33.38
C LYS A 451 8.33 9.68 32.12
N VAL A 452 7.07 10.11 32.18
CA VAL A 452 6.15 10.09 31.03
C VAL A 452 6.16 11.47 30.37
N ARG A 453 6.64 11.54 29.13
CA ARG A 453 6.65 12.74 28.28
C ARG A 453 5.95 12.42 26.96
N GLN A 454 5.65 13.46 26.17
CA GLN A 454 5.04 13.28 24.84
C GLN A 454 5.90 12.41 23.91
N TRP A 455 7.22 12.49 24.04
CA TRP A 455 8.15 11.73 23.20
C TRP A 455 8.36 10.29 23.65
N GLY A 456 7.94 9.92 24.88
CA GLY A 456 8.13 8.57 25.39
C GLY A 456 8.10 8.44 26.92
N ILE A 457 8.26 7.20 27.36
CA ILE A 457 8.46 6.78 28.74
C ILE A 457 9.95 6.50 28.92
N SER A 458 10.61 7.24 29.81
CA SER A 458 12.03 7.08 30.13
C SER A 458 12.24 6.82 31.63
N GLN A 459 13.50 6.81 32.09
CA GLN A 459 13.89 6.31 33.41
C GLN A 459 13.57 4.82 33.57
N ILE A 460 13.77 4.06 32.50
CA ILE A 460 13.61 2.60 32.48
C ILE A 460 15.00 1.99 32.63
N ALA A 461 15.19 1.13 33.63
CA ALA A 461 16.46 0.46 33.83
C ALA A 461 16.67 -0.66 32.79
N VAL A 462 17.90 -0.84 32.33
CA VAL A 462 18.28 -2.00 31.50
C VAL A 462 17.89 -3.29 32.22
N GLY A 463 17.19 -4.19 31.53
CA GLY A 463 16.70 -5.45 32.10
C GLY A 463 15.32 -5.36 32.79
N THR A 464 14.67 -4.19 32.82
CA THR A 464 13.28 -4.07 33.31
C THR A 464 12.37 -4.98 32.47
N SER A 465 11.52 -5.78 33.13
CA SER A 465 10.53 -6.61 32.43
C SER A 465 9.31 -5.80 32.00
N VAL A 466 8.62 -6.26 30.96
CA VAL A 466 7.36 -5.65 30.48
C VAL A 466 6.32 -5.62 31.60
N GLU A 467 6.22 -6.70 32.38
CA GLU A 467 5.30 -6.81 33.51
C GLU A 467 5.64 -5.79 34.60
N GLU A 468 6.93 -5.68 34.94
CA GLU A 468 7.40 -4.70 35.93
C GLU A 468 7.11 -3.26 35.49
N LEU A 469 7.35 -2.92 34.22
CA LEU A 469 7.04 -1.58 33.71
C LEU A 469 5.53 -1.30 33.78
N LEU A 470 4.69 -2.23 33.32
CA LEU A 470 3.24 -2.04 33.31
C LEU A 470 2.67 -1.92 34.74
N ASP A 471 3.19 -2.65 35.71
CA ASP A 471 2.79 -2.56 37.13
C ASP A 471 3.09 -1.19 37.76
N LYS A 472 4.02 -0.42 37.17
CA LYS A 472 4.37 0.94 37.60
C LYS A 472 3.64 2.05 36.84
N LEU A 473 2.73 1.67 35.94
CA LEU A 473 1.97 2.59 35.11
C LEU A 473 0.49 2.52 35.44
N THR A 474 -0.17 3.68 35.43
CA THR A 474 -1.62 3.78 35.60
C THR A 474 -2.23 4.65 34.50
N SER A 475 -3.43 4.28 34.06
CA SER A 475 -4.22 5.00 33.07
C SER A 475 -5.71 4.66 33.25
N GLU A 476 -6.61 5.52 32.76
CA GLU A 476 -8.04 5.19 32.66
C GLU A 476 -8.32 4.19 31.51
N GLY A 477 -7.39 4.08 30.56
CA GLY A 477 -7.43 3.07 29.51
C GLY A 477 -6.77 1.75 29.93
N LYS A 478 -7.06 0.68 29.19
CA LYS A 478 -6.40 -0.62 29.35
C LYS A 478 -4.98 -0.55 28.81
N LEU A 479 -4.00 -0.86 29.66
CA LEU A 479 -2.59 -0.87 29.30
C LEU A 479 -2.16 -2.24 28.77
N SER A 480 -1.27 -2.22 27.79
CA SER A 480 -0.56 -3.37 27.24
C SER A 480 0.76 -2.91 26.63
N MET A 481 1.64 -3.85 26.30
CA MET A 481 2.91 -3.55 25.63
C MET A 481 2.90 -4.16 24.23
N VAL A 482 3.40 -3.41 23.26
CA VAL A 482 3.63 -3.90 21.90
C VAL A 482 5.06 -3.59 21.46
N ASN A 483 5.67 -4.45 20.63
CA ASN A 483 7.02 -4.19 20.13
C ASN A 483 7.01 -3.15 18.99
N ALA A 484 8.18 -2.82 18.42
CA ALA A 484 8.25 -1.92 17.25
C ALA A 484 7.47 -2.45 16.03
N LYS A 485 7.34 -3.79 16.00
CA LYS A 485 6.53 -4.63 15.14
C LYS A 485 5.03 -4.52 15.38
N GLY A 486 4.62 -3.80 16.44
CA GLY A 486 3.34 -3.65 17.15
C GLY A 486 2.66 -4.93 17.65
N ALA A 487 3.40 -6.05 17.68
CA ALA A 487 2.91 -7.32 18.22
C ALA A 487 2.96 -7.28 19.74
N PRO A 488 2.09 -8.02 20.46
CA PRO A 488 2.17 -8.13 21.91
C PRO A 488 3.58 -8.44 22.37
N ALA A 489 4.12 -7.59 23.23
CA ALA A 489 5.46 -7.71 23.77
C ALA A 489 5.43 -8.35 25.17
N SER A 490 6.43 -9.16 25.46
CA SER A 490 6.67 -9.79 26.77
C SER A 490 8.17 -9.92 27.00
N GLY A 491 8.60 -10.23 28.22
CA GLY A 491 10.02 -10.35 28.56
C GLY A 491 10.65 -8.99 28.86
N THR A 492 11.85 -8.74 28.37
CA THR A 492 12.58 -7.49 28.67
C THR A 492 12.06 -6.33 27.81
N VAL A 493 11.94 -5.15 28.41
CA VAL A 493 11.64 -3.91 27.68
C VAL A 493 12.85 -3.49 26.85
N CYS A 494 12.60 -3.13 25.59
CA CYS A 494 13.61 -2.57 24.70
C CYS A 494 13.19 -1.18 24.22
N THR A 495 14.16 -0.33 23.87
CA THR A 495 13.89 0.94 23.20
C THR A 495 13.10 0.70 21.91
N GLY A 496 12.00 1.45 21.76
CA GLY A 496 11.09 1.33 20.63
C GLY A 496 10.04 0.23 20.76
N TYR A 497 9.93 -0.41 21.93
CA TYR A 497 8.64 -0.99 22.33
C TYR A 497 7.69 0.15 22.73
N PHE A 498 6.40 -0.10 22.75
CA PHE A 498 5.37 0.89 23.04
C PHE A 498 4.42 0.40 24.11
N VAL A 499 4.11 1.27 25.07
CA VAL A 499 2.96 1.08 25.95
C VAL A 499 1.71 1.55 25.21
N ARG A 500 0.83 0.60 24.91
CA ARG A 500 -0.45 0.84 24.27
C ARG A 500 -1.52 1.07 25.33
N THR A 501 -2.16 2.23 25.27
CA THR A 501 -3.36 2.56 26.02
C THR A 501 -4.58 2.40 25.12
N ALA A 502 -5.40 1.37 25.35
CA ALA A 502 -6.66 1.16 24.65
C ALA A 502 -7.85 1.70 25.46
N TYR A 503 -8.74 2.45 24.83
CA TYR A 503 -9.89 3.11 25.48
C TYR A 503 -11.10 3.15 24.53
N ASP A 504 -12.22 3.71 24.99
CA ASP A 504 -13.50 3.71 24.27
C ASP A 504 -13.96 2.30 23.86
N GLY A 505 -13.86 1.34 24.79
CA GLY A 505 -14.19 -0.07 24.51
C GLY A 505 -13.21 -0.76 23.55
N GLY A 506 -12.03 -0.18 23.31
CA GLY A 506 -11.01 -0.70 22.40
C GLY A 506 -11.09 -0.15 20.97
N ALA A 507 -12.02 0.77 20.70
CA ALA A 507 -12.13 1.44 19.41
C ALA A 507 -11.00 2.48 19.19
N THR A 508 -10.40 2.97 20.27
CA THR A 508 -9.31 3.95 20.21
C THR A 508 -8.08 3.40 20.94
N PHE A 509 -6.89 3.66 20.42
CA PHE A 509 -5.63 3.31 21.08
C PHE A 509 -4.59 4.42 20.94
N PHE A 510 -3.67 4.51 21.89
CA PHE A 510 -2.51 5.39 21.81
C PHE A 510 -1.26 4.65 22.25
N ASP A 511 -0.22 4.71 21.44
CA ASP A 511 1.05 4.01 21.66
C ASP A 511 2.11 5.04 22.05
N LEU A 512 2.71 4.88 23.23
CA LEU A 512 3.79 5.73 23.72
C LEU A 512 5.08 4.90 23.84
N PRO A 513 6.20 5.30 23.20
CA PRO A 513 7.39 4.47 23.16
C PRO A 513 8.10 4.43 24.51
N ALA A 514 8.65 3.27 24.84
CA ALA A 514 9.66 3.08 25.87
C ALA A 514 11.03 3.47 25.32
N VAL A 515 11.81 4.19 26.12
CA VAL A 515 13.16 4.65 25.77
C VAL A 515 14.11 4.35 26.92
N ILE A 516 15.12 3.54 26.61
CA ILE A 516 16.26 3.22 27.46
C ILE A 516 17.47 3.91 26.83
N PHE A 517 18.04 4.89 27.53
CA PHE A 517 19.19 5.64 27.02
C PHE A 517 20.40 4.72 26.85
N GLY A 518 20.97 4.72 25.65
CA GLY A 518 22.06 3.83 25.24
C GLY A 518 21.63 2.55 24.53
N ASP A 519 20.36 2.13 24.59
CA ASP A 519 19.81 1.01 23.80
C ASP A 519 19.27 1.58 22.48
N LEU A 520 20.10 1.55 21.44
CA LEU A 520 19.90 2.19 20.15
C LEU A 520 19.51 1.20 19.06
N ASP A 521 19.95 -0.04 19.17
CA ASP A 521 19.55 -1.11 18.28
C ASP A 521 18.18 -1.74 18.65
N GLY A 522 17.71 -1.49 19.89
CA GLY A 522 16.43 -1.93 20.42
C GLY A 522 16.44 -3.38 20.88
N ASP A 523 17.58 -3.91 21.33
CA ASP A 523 17.71 -5.27 21.87
C ASP A 523 17.49 -5.36 23.39
N GLY A 524 17.39 -4.20 24.08
CA GLY A 524 17.19 -4.12 25.53
C GLY A 524 18.47 -4.19 26.36
N ALA A 525 19.64 -4.16 25.72
CA ALA A 525 20.97 -4.07 26.31
C ALA A 525 21.69 -2.79 25.88
N ILE A 526 22.89 -2.57 26.42
CA ILE A 526 23.80 -1.50 26.00
C ILE A 526 25.14 -2.17 25.66
N GLY A 527 25.51 -2.19 24.39
CA GLY A 527 26.64 -2.95 23.86
C GLY A 527 27.28 -2.40 22.59
N ASP A 528 28.08 -3.25 21.93
CA ASP A 528 28.86 -2.88 20.74
C ASP A 528 27.98 -2.56 19.52
N ASP A 529 26.80 -3.18 19.43
CA ASP A 529 25.84 -2.93 18.36
C ASP A 529 25.23 -1.51 18.48
N ASP A 530 25.04 -1.00 19.70
CA ASP A 530 24.63 0.39 19.94
C ASP A 530 25.71 1.40 19.53
N ILE A 531 26.97 1.09 19.84
CA ILE A 531 28.12 1.88 19.37
C ILE A 531 28.10 1.94 17.84
N THR A 532 27.89 0.80 17.19
CA THR A 532 27.82 0.70 15.72
C THR A 532 26.64 1.50 15.15
N ALA A 533 25.48 1.45 15.81
CA ALA A 533 24.29 2.20 15.42
C ALA A 533 24.51 3.71 15.53
N LEU A 534 25.09 4.19 16.63
CA LEU A 534 25.40 5.61 16.82
C LEU A 534 26.50 6.10 15.87
N GLN A 535 27.55 5.30 15.65
CA GLN A 535 28.58 5.60 14.65
C GLN A 535 27.97 5.74 13.26
N SER A 536 27.09 4.81 12.87
CA SER A 536 26.41 4.84 11.59
C SER A 536 25.52 6.08 11.44
N HIS A 537 24.87 6.52 12.52
CA HIS A 537 24.10 7.76 12.56
C HIS A 537 24.98 8.99 12.36
N LEU A 538 26.07 9.11 13.12
CA LEU A 538 26.99 10.24 13.03
C LEU A 538 27.69 10.29 11.65
N LEU A 539 27.98 9.15 11.06
CA LEU A 539 28.53 9.02 9.71
C LEU A 539 27.47 9.15 8.60
N HIS A 540 26.19 9.28 8.96
CA HIS A 540 25.05 9.35 8.03
C HIS A 540 24.94 8.13 7.12
N ALA A 541 25.54 7.00 7.50
CA ALA A 541 25.41 5.73 6.81
C ALA A 541 24.02 5.11 7.04
N THR A 542 23.47 5.26 8.26
CA THR A 542 22.10 4.87 8.61
C THR A 542 21.64 5.79 9.73
N LEU A 543 20.47 6.42 9.56
CA LEU A 543 19.98 7.41 10.53
C LEU A 543 19.06 6.76 11.57
N LEU A 544 19.40 6.91 12.85
CA LEU A 544 18.47 6.74 13.96
C LEU A 544 17.31 7.74 13.85
N THR A 545 16.12 7.29 14.21
CA THR A 545 14.88 8.09 14.22
C THR A 545 14.01 7.71 15.41
N GLY A 546 13.04 8.56 15.74
CA GLY A 546 12.04 8.32 16.78
C GLY A 546 12.68 7.95 18.14
N PRO A 547 12.20 6.89 18.83
CA PRO A 547 12.67 6.55 20.17
C PRO A 547 14.15 6.17 20.23
N ARG A 548 14.71 5.61 19.16
CA ARG A 548 16.14 5.25 19.10
C ARG A 548 17.03 6.48 18.98
N LEU A 549 16.56 7.52 18.29
CA LEU A 549 17.26 8.81 18.27
C LEU A 549 17.19 9.48 19.66
N SER A 550 16.06 9.39 20.35
CA SER A 550 15.95 9.88 21.74
C SER A 550 16.86 9.10 22.69
N ALA A 551 17.00 7.78 22.52
CA ALA A 551 17.90 6.95 23.31
C ALA A 551 19.39 7.30 23.10
N ALA A 552 19.74 7.90 21.97
CA ALA A 552 21.12 8.23 21.60
C ALA A 552 21.67 9.48 22.29
N ASP A 553 20.81 10.33 22.85
CA ASP A 553 21.20 11.50 23.68
C ASP A 553 21.53 11.02 25.10
N VAL A 554 22.65 10.31 25.23
CA VAL A 554 23.03 9.63 26.48
C VAL A 554 23.53 10.60 27.56
N ASP A 555 23.85 11.83 27.18
CA ASP A 555 24.26 12.91 28.09
C ASP A 555 23.13 13.91 28.42
N HIS A 556 21.95 13.75 27.81
CA HIS A 556 20.73 14.53 28.02
C HIS A 556 20.87 16.01 27.68
N ASN A 557 21.74 16.36 26.72
CA ASN A 557 21.94 17.74 26.29
C ASN A 557 20.96 18.17 25.17
N GLY A 558 20.22 17.22 24.60
CA GLY A 558 19.27 17.43 23.51
C GLY A 558 19.86 17.33 22.10
N ASN A 559 21.15 17.01 21.97
CA ASN A 559 21.86 16.83 20.70
C ASN A 559 22.60 15.50 20.69
N VAL A 560 22.42 14.75 19.61
CA VAL A 560 23.14 13.49 19.37
C VAL A 560 24.42 13.77 18.59
N GLN A 561 25.56 13.64 19.24
CA GLN A 561 26.87 14.07 18.74
C GLN A 561 28.00 13.11 19.17
N ILE A 562 29.26 13.51 18.94
CA ILE A 562 30.41 12.62 19.18
C ILE A 562 30.67 12.39 20.67
N GLU A 563 30.26 13.33 21.52
CA GLU A 563 30.31 13.24 22.97
C GLU A 563 29.43 12.09 23.48
N ASP A 564 28.24 11.89 22.90
CA ASP A 564 27.37 10.74 23.20
C ASP A 564 28.04 9.42 22.85
N LEU A 565 28.70 9.36 21.69
CA LEU A 565 29.43 8.17 21.26
C LEU A 565 30.56 7.84 22.23
N ILE A 566 31.30 8.84 22.71
CA ILE A 566 32.38 8.65 23.69
C ILE A 566 31.81 8.11 25.00
N LEU A 567 30.70 8.66 25.49
CA LEU A 567 30.05 8.20 26.72
C LEU A 567 29.51 6.78 26.59
N LEU A 568 28.91 6.45 25.45
CA LEU A 568 28.43 5.11 25.13
C LEU A 568 29.57 4.09 25.14
N ILE A 569 30.68 4.38 24.44
CA ILE A 569 31.88 3.52 24.44
C ILE A 569 32.43 3.30 25.85
N ARG A 570 32.51 4.37 26.67
CA ARG A 570 32.96 4.26 28.07
C ARG A 570 32.02 3.41 28.91
N SER A 571 30.71 3.49 28.67
CA SER A 571 29.72 2.67 29.37
C SER A 571 29.88 1.19 29.04
N VAL A 572 30.03 0.85 27.76
CA VAL A 572 30.23 -0.53 27.30
C VAL A 572 31.54 -1.12 27.85
N ASN A 573 32.61 -0.32 27.93
CA ASN A 573 33.88 -0.75 28.53
C ASN A 573 33.88 -0.83 30.07
N GLY A 574 32.81 -0.37 30.74
CA GLY A 574 32.70 -0.33 32.20
C GLY A 574 33.38 0.86 32.89
N ASP A 575 33.84 1.85 32.12
CA ASP A 575 34.52 3.07 32.59
C ASP A 575 33.54 4.20 32.98
N ALA A 576 32.25 4.03 32.67
CA ALA A 576 31.16 4.94 33.01
C ALA A 576 29.83 4.17 33.14
N LYS A 577 28.77 4.84 33.61
CA LYS A 577 27.40 4.33 33.52
C LYS A 577 26.53 5.40 32.87
N ILE A 578 25.69 5.00 31.91
CA ILE A 578 24.68 5.89 31.33
C ILE A 578 23.55 6.07 32.35
N SER A 579 23.27 7.32 32.69
CA SER A 579 22.12 7.67 33.52
C SER A 579 20.84 7.48 32.72
N GLN A 580 19.87 6.79 33.31
CA GLN A 580 18.51 6.72 32.76
C GLN A 580 17.64 7.91 33.21
N GLU A 581 18.14 8.73 34.13
CA GLU A 581 17.52 9.97 34.56
C GLU A 581 17.90 11.12 33.61
N GLY A 582 16.93 11.58 32.81
CA GLY A 582 17.05 12.71 31.85
C GLY A 582 15.82 13.61 31.74
#